data_AF-A0AA41UGP0-F1
#
_entry.id   AF-A0AA41UGP0-F1
#
_cell.length_a   1.000
_cell.length_b   1.000
_cell.length_c   1.000
_cell.angle_alpha   90.00
_cell.angle_beta   90.00
_cell.angle_gamma   90.00
#
_symmetry.space_group_name_H-M   'P 1'
#
loop_
_entity.id
_entity.type
_entity.pdbx_description
1 polymer ?
#
loop_
_entity_poly.entity_id
_entity_poly.type
_entity_poly.pdbx_seq_one_letter_code
_entity_poly.pdbx_strand_id
1 'polypeptide(L)'
;MTDLRPIGYWLKLVDQLINEQFATTLEEHGVTRRQWQLLGMLSRGPASVDELTREVAPFLDTEGETVVEHLAELVESGWVTVSESGYAITDRGRTAYQRLAEVVSVNRDAATQDVSPADYATTLATLEQVARNLGWTGDPE
;
A
#
# COMPACT_ATOMS: atom_id res chain seq x y z
N MET A 1 7.66 2.06 39.01
CA MET A 1 7.46 3.05 37.93
C MET A 1 7.42 2.26 36.64
N THR A 2 6.24 2.10 36.05
CA THR A 2 6.07 1.34 34.82
C THR A 2 6.95 1.98 33.76
N ASP A 3 7.90 1.22 33.25
CA ASP A 3 8.86 1.68 32.23
C ASP A 3 8.06 2.00 30.97
N LEU A 4 7.72 3.28 30.79
CA LEU A 4 6.89 3.74 29.68
C LEU A 4 7.70 3.55 28.41
N ARG A 5 7.24 2.64 27.56
CA ARG A 5 7.89 2.39 26.27
C ARG A 5 7.96 3.70 25.48
N PRO A 6 9.13 4.07 24.94
CA PRO A 6 9.31 5.35 24.26
C PRO A 6 8.48 5.40 22.97
N ILE A 7 8.20 6.61 22.46
CA ILE A 7 7.42 6.80 21.23
C ILE A 7 7.98 6.01 20.04
N GLY A 8 9.31 5.92 19.92
CA GLY A 8 9.96 5.15 18.86
C GLY A 8 9.69 3.65 18.89
N TYR A 9 9.39 3.07 20.06
CA TYR A 9 8.96 1.67 20.16
C TYR A 9 7.57 1.50 19.54
N TRP A 10 6.62 2.36 19.91
CA TRP A 10 5.25 2.26 19.42
C TRP A 10 5.15 2.53 17.92
N LEU A 11 5.91 3.50 17.42
CA LEU A 11 5.99 3.78 15.98
C LEU A 11 6.43 2.55 15.19
N LYS A 12 7.51 1.87 15.62
CA LYS A 12 7.99 0.65 14.96
C LYS A 12 6.99 -0.50 15.08
N LEU A 13 6.41 -0.71 16.27
CA LEU A 13 5.47 -1.81 16.49
C LEU A 13 4.19 -1.64 15.65
N VAL A 14 3.61 -0.44 15.64
CA VAL A 14 2.38 -0.18 14.89
C VAL A 14 2.64 -0.25 13.39
N ASP A 15 3.76 0.31 12.90
CA ASP A 15 4.15 0.19 11.49
C ASP A 15 4.31 -1.28 11.08
N GLN A 16 4.99 -2.10 11.88
CA GLN A 16 5.14 -3.53 11.63
C GLN A 16 3.79 -4.24 11.57
N LEU A 17 2.92 -4.03 12.57
CA LEU A 17 1.60 -4.68 12.64
C LEU A 17 0.69 -4.28 11.48
N ILE A 18 0.71 -3.01 11.06
CA ILE A 18 -0.04 -2.55 9.89
C ILE A 18 0.46 -3.23 8.62
N ASN A 19 1.79 -3.32 8.45
CA ASN A 19 2.38 -3.96 7.27
C ASN A 19 2.09 -5.47 7.23
N GLU A 20 2.15 -6.16 8.37
CA GLU A 20 1.80 -7.58 8.49
C GLU A 20 0.32 -7.82 8.18
N GLN A 21 -0.59 -7.07 8.82
CA GLN A 21 -2.03 -7.19 8.56
C GLN A 21 -2.36 -6.93 7.09
N PHE A 22 -1.74 -5.92 6.49
CA PHE A 22 -1.90 -5.60 5.08
C PHE A 22 -1.42 -6.73 4.17
N ALA A 23 -0.23 -7.30 4.42
CA ALA A 23 0.30 -8.42 3.66
C ALA A 23 -0.61 -9.65 3.76
N THR A 24 -1.03 -10.02 4.97
CA THR A 24 -1.96 -11.14 5.21
C THR A 24 -3.29 -10.93 4.47
N THR A 25 -3.85 -9.71 4.52
CA THR A 25 -5.10 -9.40 3.81
C THR A 25 -4.97 -9.64 2.30
N LEU A 26 -3.87 -9.18 1.68
CA LEU A 26 -3.67 -9.36 0.25
C LEU A 26 -3.46 -10.85 -0.11
N GLU A 27 -2.67 -11.57 0.68
CA GLU A 27 -2.40 -13.00 0.49
C GLU A 27 -3.67 -13.86 0.60
N GLU A 28 -4.56 -13.56 1.54
CA GLU A 28 -5.88 -14.23 1.67
C GLU A 28 -6.74 -14.07 0.40
N HIS A 29 -6.53 -12.99 -0.35
CA HIS A 29 -7.18 -12.72 -1.62
C HIS A 29 -6.35 -13.16 -2.85
N GLY A 30 -5.22 -13.84 -2.64
CA GLY A 30 -4.35 -14.34 -3.70
C GLY A 30 -3.62 -13.25 -4.47
N VAL A 31 -3.42 -12.08 -3.86
CA VAL A 31 -2.76 -10.92 -4.46
C VAL A 31 -1.49 -10.64 -3.70
N THR A 32 -0.36 -10.45 -4.38
CA THR A 32 0.86 -10.01 -3.72
C THR A 32 0.85 -8.50 -3.48
N ARG A 33 1.66 -8.00 -2.54
CA ARG A 33 1.84 -6.55 -2.34
C ARG A 33 2.28 -5.82 -3.62
N ARG A 34 3.11 -6.47 -4.44
CA ARG A 34 3.56 -5.95 -5.74
C ARG A 34 2.40 -5.85 -6.72
N GLN A 35 1.64 -6.93 -6.89
CA GLN A 35 0.46 -6.94 -7.75
C GLN A 35 -0.56 -5.88 -7.34
N TRP A 36 -0.78 -5.70 -6.03
CA TRP A 36 -1.62 -4.63 -5.51
C TRP A 36 -1.15 -3.23 -5.92
N GLN A 37 0.14 -2.94 -5.80
CA GLN A 37 0.73 -1.66 -6.22
C GLN A 37 0.57 -1.43 -7.72
N LEU A 38 0.84 -2.45 -8.54
CA LEU A 38 0.67 -2.40 -9.99
C LEU A 38 -0.78 -2.13 -10.37
N LEU A 39 -1.74 -2.84 -9.75
CA LEU A 39 -3.18 -2.59 -9.96
C LEU A 39 -3.58 -1.17 -9.55
N GLY A 40 -3.04 -0.67 -8.45
CA GLY A 40 -3.27 0.70 -8.00
C GLY A 40 -2.78 1.74 -9.01
N MET A 41 -1.60 1.55 -9.59
CA MET A 41 -1.09 2.41 -10.67
C MET A 41 -1.96 2.31 -11.93
N LEU A 42 -2.23 1.09 -12.38
CA LEU A 42 -3.05 0.83 -13.56
C LEU A 42 -4.52 1.27 -13.42
N SER A 43 -5.02 1.41 -12.19
CA SER A 43 -6.35 1.96 -11.91
C SER A 43 -6.49 3.43 -12.31
N ARG A 44 -5.37 4.18 -12.30
CA ARG A 44 -5.28 5.61 -12.69
C ARG A 44 -5.13 5.81 -14.19
N GLY A 45 -4.60 4.82 -14.90
CA GLY A 45 -4.46 4.83 -16.35
C GLY A 45 -3.51 3.74 -16.85
N PRO A 46 -3.47 3.47 -18.16
CA PRO A 46 -2.49 2.56 -18.75
C PRO A 46 -1.06 3.04 -18.50
N ALA A 47 -0.11 2.11 -18.36
CA ALA A 47 1.29 2.42 -18.13
C ALA A 47 2.23 1.41 -18.81
N SER A 48 3.40 1.88 -19.22
CA SER A 48 4.49 1.04 -19.73
C SER A 48 5.20 0.27 -18.62
N VAL A 49 5.93 -0.79 -18.98
CA VAL A 49 6.76 -1.56 -18.03
C VAL A 49 7.80 -0.67 -17.34
N ASP A 50 8.39 0.27 -18.08
CA ASP A 50 9.41 1.17 -17.55
C ASP A 50 8.83 2.14 -16.50
N GLU A 51 7.62 2.65 -16.73
CA GLU A 51 6.89 3.47 -15.75
C GLU A 51 6.52 2.66 -14.51
N LEU A 52 5.97 1.46 -14.69
CA LEU A 52 5.61 0.55 -13.59
C LEU A 52 6.85 0.14 -12.78
N THR A 53 7.97 -0.11 -13.44
CA THR A 53 9.22 -0.48 -12.77
C THR A 53 9.80 0.68 -11.97
N ARG A 54 9.77 1.90 -12.52
CA ARG A 54 10.28 3.09 -11.82
C ARG A 54 9.48 3.41 -10.56
N GLU A 55 8.16 3.31 -10.62
CA GLU A 55 7.29 3.62 -9.49
C GLU A 55 7.37 2.59 -8.37
N VAL A 56 7.54 1.31 -8.72
CA VAL A 56 7.63 0.23 -7.72
C VAL A 56 9.07 0.07 -7.19
N ALA A 57 10.07 0.68 -7.84
CA ALA A 57 11.49 0.61 -7.47
C ALA A 57 11.80 0.90 -6.00
N PRO A 58 11.20 1.91 -5.34
CA PRO A 58 11.45 2.20 -3.92
C PRO A 58 11.00 1.09 -2.95
N PHE A 59 10.20 0.14 -3.43
CA PHE A 59 9.59 -0.94 -2.64
C PHE A 59 10.10 -2.33 -3.08
N LEU A 60 11.15 -2.40 -3.90
CA LEU A 60 11.78 -3.65 -4.33
C LEU A 60 12.69 -4.21 -3.21
N ASP A 61 12.09 -4.76 -2.16
CA ASP A 61 12.82 -5.38 -1.04
C ASP A 61 13.28 -6.82 -1.31
N THR A 62 12.99 -7.40 -2.48
CA THR A 62 13.35 -8.80 -2.79
C THR A 62 14.13 -8.88 -4.09
N GLU A 63 15.43 -9.13 -3.96
CA GLU A 63 16.29 -9.51 -5.07
C GLU A 63 15.75 -10.80 -5.72
N GLY A 64 15.20 -10.70 -6.94
CA GLY A 64 14.93 -11.87 -7.78
C GLY A 64 13.67 -11.81 -8.64
N GLU A 65 12.59 -11.17 -8.18
CA GLU A 65 11.32 -11.11 -8.92
C GLU A 65 11.19 -9.81 -9.71
N THR A 66 10.83 -9.93 -10.99
CA THR A 66 10.68 -8.79 -11.90
C THR A 66 9.24 -8.32 -11.97
N VAL A 67 9.03 -7.02 -12.23
CA VAL A 67 7.70 -6.45 -12.49
C VAL A 67 6.97 -7.20 -13.62
N VAL A 68 7.72 -7.74 -14.58
CA VAL A 68 7.18 -8.52 -15.70
C VAL A 68 6.52 -9.82 -15.25
N GLU A 69 7.09 -10.53 -14.28
CA GLU A 69 6.51 -11.78 -13.74
C GLU A 69 5.16 -11.49 -13.04
N HIS A 70 5.12 -10.46 -12.20
CA HIS A 70 3.88 -10.04 -11.54
C HIS A 70 2.80 -9.60 -12.53
N LEU A 71 3.19 -8.91 -13.61
CA LEU A 71 2.26 -8.51 -14.67
C LEU A 71 1.78 -9.71 -15.49
N ALA A 72 2.63 -10.72 -15.72
CA ALA A 72 2.23 -11.94 -16.43
C ALA A 72 1.11 -12.67 -15.69
N GLU A 73 1.23 -12.87 -14.38
CA GLU A 73 0.18 -13.48 -13.55
C GLU A 73 -1.13 -12.67 -13.57
N LEU A 74 -1.04 -11.34 -13.55
CA LEU A 74 -2.20 -10.46 -13.66
C LEU A 74 -2.86 -10.49 -15.05
N VAL A 75 -2.08 -10.73 -16.10
CA VAL A 75 -2.59 -10.95 -17.46
C VAL A 75 -3.25 -12.32 -17.58
N GLU A 76 -2.63 -13.37 -17.06
CA GLU A 76 -3.17 -14.74 -17.06
C GLU A 76 -4.49 -14.84 -16.29
N SER A 77 -4.62 -14.12 -15.17
CA SER A 77 -5.88 -14.02 -14.40
C SER A 77 -6.95 -13.13 -15.04
N GLY A 78 -6.61 -12.44 -16.14
CA GLY A 78 -7.48 -11.54 -16.89
C GLY A 78 -7.77 -10.21 -16.18
N TRP A 79 -6.97 -9.84 -15.19
CA TRP A 79 -7.12 -8.59 -14.44
C TRP A 79 -6.42 -7.42 -15.14
N VAL A 80 -5.37 -7.72 -15.89
CA VAL A 80 -4.63 -6.76 -16.70
C VAL A 80 -4.62 -7.25 -18.15
N THR A 81 -4.55 -6.32 -19.10
CA THR A 81 -4.38 -6.60 -20.51
C THR A 81 -3.24 -5.77 -21.08
N VAL A 82 -2.67 -6.20 -22.20
CA VAL A 82 -1.66 -5.46 -22.94
C VAL A 82 -2.35 -4.71 -24.07
N SER A 83 -2.09 -3.41 -24.15
CA SER A 83 -2.60 -2.47 -25.15
C SER A 83 -1.44 -1.77 -25.86
N GLU A 84 -1.75 -0.99 -26.91
CA GLU A 84 -0.74 -0.18 -27.61
C GLU A 84 -0.06 0.86 -26.68
N SER A 85 -0.76 1.30 -25.63
CA SER A 85 -0.26 2.22 -24.60
C SER A 85 0.46 1.52 -23.42
N GLY A 86 0.70 0.21 -23.50
CA GLY A 86 1.26 -0.59 -22.41
C GLY A 86 0.20 -1.41 -21.67
N TYR A 87 0.41 -1.68 -20.40
CA TYR A 87 -0.51 -2.48 -19.58
C TYR A 87 -1.71 -1.63 -19.16
N ALA A 88 -2.89 -2.22 -19.13
CA ALA A 88 -4.13 -1.59 -18.69
C ALA A 88 -4.95 -2.55 -17.83
N ILE A 89 -5.55 -2.04 -16.75
CA ILE A 89 -6.47 -2.83 -15.93
C ILE A 89 -7.77 -3.10 -16.70
N THR A 90 -8.26 -4.34 -16.65
CA THR A 90 -9.55 -4.71 -17.23
C THR A 90 -10.70 -4.32 -16.30
N ASP A 91 -11.96 -4.36 -16.77
CA ASP A 91 -13.12 -4.14 -15.90
C ASP A 91 -13.20 -5.18 -14.77
N ARG A 92 -12.79 -6.42 -15.07
CA ARG A 92 -12.68 -7.51 -14.09
C ARG A 92 -11.61 -7.17 -13.04
N GLY A 93 -10.42 -6.77 -13.49
CA GLY A 93 -9.34 -6.36 -12.60
C GLY A 93 -9.72 -5.16 -11.74
N ARG A 94 -10.41 -4.17 -12.31
CA ARG A 94 -10.89 -2.98 -11.60
C ARG A 94 -11.89 -3.35 -10.51
N THR A 95 -12.83 -4.24 -10.80
CA THR A 95 -13.80 -4.73 -9.82
C THR A 95 -13.10 -5.50 -8.69
N ALA A 96 -12.13 -6.36 -9.02
CA ALA A 96 -11.35 -7.11 -8.03
C ALA A 96 -10.52 -6.17 -7.14
N TYR A 97 -9.83 -5.20 -7.76
CA TYR A 97 -9.05 -4.17 -7.07
C TYR A 97 -9.92 -3.36 -6.11
N GLN A 98 -11.11 -2.90 -6.54
CA GLN A 98 -12.03 -2.13 -5.69
C GLN A 98 -12.52 -2.92 -4.48
N ARG A 99 -12.89 -4.20 -4.67
CA ARG A 99 -13.30 -5.06 -3.55
C ARG A 99 -12.18 -5.26 -2.55
N LEU A 100 -10.96 -5.50 -3.05
CA LEU A 100 -9.79 -5.66 -2.18
C LEU A 100 -9.41 -4.33 -1.50
N ALA A 101 -9.60 -3.19 -2.17
CA ALA A 101 -9.43 -1.85 -1.57
C ALA A 101 -10.37 -1.63 -0.38
N GLU A 102 -11.61 -2.07 -0.52
CA GLU A 102 -12.61 -1.99 0.55
C GLU A 102 -12.19 -2.84 1.76
N VAL A 103 -11.76 -4.09 1.54
CA VAL A 103 -11.27 -4.96 2.62
C VAL A 103 -10.05 -4.34 3.32
N VAL A 104 -9.08 -3.83 2.56
CA VAL A 104 -7.91 -3.13 3.11
C VAL A 104 -8.33 -1.90 3.93
N SER A 105 -9.32 -1.13 3.45
CA SER A 105 -9.85 0.03 4.16
C SER A 105 -10.50 -0.38 5.49
N VAL A 106 -11.36 -1.39 5.48
CA VAL A 106 -12.00 -1.91 6.70
C VAL A 106 -10.96 -2.39 7.71
N ASN A 107 -9.92 -3.08 7.26
CA ASN A 107 -8.85 -3.54 8.15
C ASN A 107 -8.04 -2.38 8.74
N ARG A 108 -7.83 -1.29 7.98
CA ARG A 108 -7.25 -0.05 8.51
C ARG A 108 -8.15 0.62 9.53
N ASP A 109 -9.45 0.69 9.28
CA ASP A 109 -10.41 1.29 10.20
C ASP A 109 -10.49 0.47 11.50
N ALA A 110 -10.36 -0.85 11.41
CA ALA A 110 -10.30 -1.74 12.57
C ALA A 110 -9.08 -1.42 13.48
N ALA A 111 -7.96 -0.94 12.93
CA ALA A 111 -6.78 -0.57 13.71
C ALA A 111 -7.03 0.64 14.62
N THR A 112 -8.08 1.43 14.36
CA THR A 112 -8.43 2.64 15.11
C THR A 112 -9.85 2.60 15.70
N GLN A 113 -10.55 1.46 15.64
CA GLN A 113 -11.98 1.33 15.98
C GLN A 113 -12.36 1.83 17.39
N ASP A 114 -11.44 1.73 18.35
CA ASP A 114 -11.65 2.14 19.75
C ASP A 114 -10.91 3.46 20.09
N VAL A 115 -10.41 4.18 19.09
CA VAL A 115 -9.75 5.48 19.24
C VAL A 115 -10.76 6.58 18.95
N SER A 116 -10.92 7.53 19.88
CA SER A 116 -11.83 8.65 19.63
C SER A 116 -11.32 9.50 18.45
N PRO A 117 -12.21 10.12 17.64
CA PRO A 117 -11.78 10.98 16.54
C PRO A 117 -10.86 12.14 16.98
N ALA A 118 -11.07 12.66 18.19
CA ALA A 118 -10.24 13.72 18.76
C ALA A 118 -8.84 13.23 19.13
N ASP A 119 -8.73 12.03 19.73
CA ASP A 119 -7.43 11.44 20.06
C ASP A 119 -6.66 11.05 18.80
N TYR A 120 -7.35 10.52 17.79
CA TYR A 120 -6.76 10.21 16.50
C TYR A 120 -6.19 11.47 15.82
N ALA A 121 -6.98 12.55 15.74
CA ALA A 121 -6.52 13.83 15.20
C ALA A 121 -5.33 14.41 15.98
N THR A 122 -5.37 14.34 17.33
CA THR A 122 -4.27 14.78 18.20
C THR A 122 -3.00 13.97 17.95
N THR A 123 -3.13 12.65 17.77
CA THR A 123 -2.02 11.75 17.47
C THR A 123 -1.37 12.12 16.15
N LEU A 124 -2.16 12.29 15.07
CA LEU A 124 -1.65 12.68 13.76
C LEU A 124 -0.92 14.04 13.80
N ALA A 125 -1.52 15.05 14.43
CA ALA A 125 -0.90 16.37 14.56
C ALA A 125 0.44 16.31 15.34
N THR A 126 0.49 15.48 16.38
CA THR A 126 1.71 15.26 17.17
C THR A 126 2.80 14.60 16.32
N LEU A 127 2.47 13.54 15.60
CA LEU A 127 3.41 12.83 14.73
C LEU A 127 3.93 13.72 13.59
N GLU A 128 3.04 14.50 12.97
CA GLU A 128 3.40 15.44 11.92
C GLU A 128 4.36 16.52 12.44
N GLN A 129 4.11 17.07 13.63
CA GLN A 129 5.03 18.02 14.26
C GLN A 129 6.39 17.38 14.59
N VAL A 130 6.41 16.13 15.05
CA VAL A 130 7.66 15.38 15.27
C VAL A 130 8.41 15.21 13.95
N ALA A 131 7.74 14.84 12.86
CA ALA A 131 8.35 14.72 11.53
C ALA A 131 8.92 16.06 11.05
N ARG A 132 8.21 17.18 11.23
CA ARG A 132 8.71 18.53 10.94
C ARG A 132 9.96 18.87 11.74
N ASN A 133 9.97 18.57 13.04
CA ASN A 133 11.14 18.78 13.90
C ASN A 133 12.35 17.94 13.46
N LEU A 134 12.11 16.80 12.79
CA LEU A 134 13.13 15.92 12.22
C LEU A 134 13.53 16.30 10.78
N GLY A 135 12.95 17.37 10.22
CA GLY A 135 13.34 17.92 8.91
C GLY A 135 12.41 17.57 7.74
N TRP A 136 11.26 16.95 7.99
CA TRP A 136 10.24 16.77 6.94
C TRP A 136 9.55 18.12 6.64
N THR A 137 9.54 18.54 5.38
CA THR A 137 9.02 19.85 4.96
C THR A 137 7.59 19.84 4.43
N GLY A 138 6.94 18.67 4.42
CA GLY A 138 5.71 18.45 3.63
C GLY A 138 6.06 18.06 2.20
N ASP A 139 5.36 17.08 1.62
CA ASP A 139 5.37 16.91 0.16
C ASP A 139 4.62 18.10 -0.46
N PRO A 140 5.15 18.74 -1.52
CA PRO A 140 4.33 19.60 -2.35
C PRO A 140 3.33 18.71 -3.12
N GLU A 141 2.03 18.84 -2.80
CA GLU A 141 0.95 18.38 -3.69
C GLU A 141 1.08 18.98 -5.09
#